data_AF-A0AA35N6Z9-F1
#
_entry.id   AF-A0AA35N6Z9-F1
#
_cell.length_a   1.000
_cell.length_b   1.000
_cell.length_c   1.000
_cell.angle_alpha   90.00
_cell.angle_beta   90.00
_cell.angle_gamma   90.00
#
_symmetry.space_group_name_H-M   'P 1'
#
loop_
_entity.id
_entity.type
_entity.pdbx_description
1 polymer ?
#
loop_
_entity_poly.entity_id
_entity_poly.type
_entity_poly.pdbx_seq_one_letter_code
_entity_poly.pdbx_strand_id
1 'polypeptide(L)'
;MPTENRSSNTEMVSVPPYIGLEPLVGRYYPAQCRRCGWVGSSEELTEDDAQCTRDIGDRLCLGDCDELERHDLLNIIQAMAAPQPHPDPIAWMVGTAFWWTKEEAERDAAAMDLPVVGLGPMTGAAPAEQNQGEPVGEVVAFGKGLHEIAWAAGRMPKLGAKLYTSADPGEVDRLRKEIKHLRDGWYEDESDNSRHWPEQLQEAKSELADRDALLQDLLDYDISTNARRRIEEALSASPVPEVKS
;
A
#
# COMPACT_ATOMS: atom_id res chain seq x y z
N MET A 1 51.87 -6.38 1.41
CA MET A 1 50.88 -5.40 1.90
C MET A 1 49.51 -6.06 1.77
N PRO A 2 48.79 -6.33 2.86
CA PRO A 2 47.43 -6.79 2.75
C PRO A 2 46.52 -5.59 2.50
N THR A 3 45.76 -5.67 1.40
CA THR A 3 44.68 -4.74 1.07
C THR A 3 43.58 -4.91 2.12
N GLU A 4 43.45 -3.94 3.02
CA GLU A 4 42.30 -3.86 3.91
C GLU A 4 41.06 -3.57 3.07
N ASN A 5 40.23 -4.59 2.92
CA ASN A 5 38.86 -4.47 2.46
C ASN A 5 38.12 -3.54 3.43
N ARG A 6 38.03 -2.25 3.07
CA ARG A 6 37.02 -1.34 3.62
C ARG A 6 35.66 -1.76 3.09
N SER A 7 35.11 -2.83 3.66
CA SER A 7 33.66 -3.03 3.65
C SER A 7 33.09 -1.93 4.54
N SER A 8 32.80 -0.80 3.91
CA SER A 8 31.95 0.25 4.46
C SER A 8 30.71 -0.41 5.05
N ASN A 9 30.45 -0.12 6.32
CA ASN A 9 29.27 -0.54 7.05
C ASN A 9 28.04 -0.42 6.15
N THR A 10 27.48 -1.55 5.74
CA THR A 10 26.07 -1.64 5.43
C THR A 10 25.37 -1.46 6.76
N GLU A 11 25.20 -0.20 7.19
CA GLU A 11 24.09 0.14 8.06
C GLU A 11 22.85 -0.36 7.34
N MET A 12 22.36 -1.52 7.77
CA MET A 12 21.07 -2.03 7.34
C MET A 12 20.07 -0.96 7.76
N VAL A 13 19.61 -0.16 6.80
CA VAL A 13 18.53 0.80 7.04
C VAL A 13 17.34 -0.01 7.51
N SER A 14 17.06 0.10 8.81
CA SER A 14 15.98 -0.60 9.48
C SER A 14 14.67 0.13 9.22
N VAL A 15 13.57 -0.62 9.17
CA VAL A 15 12.22 -0.05 9.26
C VAL A 15 12.17 0.95 10.42
N PRO A 16 11.72 2.20 10.20
CA PRO A 16 11.65 3.18 11.26
C PRO A 16 10.85 2.64 12.44
N PRO A 17 11.32 2.81 13.67
CA PRO A 17 10.62 2.30 14.84
C PRO A 17 9.26 2.97 15.04
N TYR A 18 9.09 4.20 14.52
CA TYR A 18 7.87 4.99 14.64
C TYR A 18 7.61 5.76 13.36
N ILE A 19 6.35 5.77 12.93
CA ILE A 19 5.88 6.46 11.72
C ILE A 19 4.86 7.53 12.15
N GLY A 20 5.01 8.75 11.64
CA GLY A 20 4.03 9.84 11.79
C GLY A 20 2.71 9.51 11.12
N LEU A 21 1.63 10.11 11.60
CA LEU A 21 0.29 9.83 11.11
C LEU A 21 -0.19 10.90 10.11
N GLU A 22 0.42 12.08 10.12
CA GLU A 22 0.03 13.17 9.24
C GLU A 22 0.57 12.92 7.83
N PRO A 23 -0.30 12.91 6.80
CA PRO A 23 0.12 12.70 5.44
C PRO A 23 1.00 13.85 4.97
N LEU A 24 2.00 13.53 4.14
CA LEU A 24 2.84 14.54 3.54
C LEU A 24 2.06 15.31 2.46
N VAL A 25 1.67 16.55 2.76
CA VAL A 25 0.90 17.41 1.85
C VAL A 25 1.61 18.74 1.58
N GLY A 26 1.36 19.35 0.41
CA GLY A 26 1.80 20.72 0.12
C GLY A 26 3.32 20.94 0.15
N ARG A 27 3.78 21.81 1.06
CA ARG A 27 5.19 22.27 1.15
C ARG A 27 6.01 21.59 2.25
N TYR A 28 5.42 20.62 2.95
CA TYR A 28 6.11 19.90 4.01
C TYR A 28 7.03 18.84 3.45
N TYR A 29 8.05 18.47 4.21
CA TYR A 29 9.08 17.51 3.81
C TYR A 29 9.12 16.32 4.79
N PRO A 30 9.56 15.13 4.36
CA PRO A 30 9.76 14.02 5.27
C PRO A 30 10.90 14.36 6.22
N ALA A 31 10.67 14.17 7.51
CA ALA A 31 11.64 14.45 8.56
C ALA A 31 11.90 13.22 9.41
N GLN A 32 13.11 13.12 9.96
CA GLN A 32 13.50 12.06 10.88
C GLN A 32 14.03 12.64 12.18
N CYS A 33 13.51 12.14 13.30
CA CYS A 33 14.01 12.49 14.62
C CYS A 33 15.31 11.73 14.94
N ARG A 34 16.40 12.47 15.17
CA ARG A 34 17.69 11.87 15.58
C ARG A 34 17.67 11.19 16.94
N ARG A 35 16.69 11.52 17.79
CA ARG A 35 16.58 11.00 19.15
C ARG A 35 15.83 9.66 19.23
N CYS A 36 14.68 9.56 18.57
CA CYS A 36 13.80 8.39 18.69
C CYS A 36 13.60 7.61 17.39
N GLY A 37 14.17 8.08 16.27
CA GLY A 37 14.04 7.42 14.97
C GLY A 37 12.64 7.54 14.35
N TRP A 38 11.78 8.41 14.88
CA TRP A 38 10.49 8.73 14.26
C TRP A 38 10.70 9.31 12.86
N VAL A 39 9.89 8.88 11.90
CA VAL A 39 9.86 9.42 10.53
C VAL A 39 8.43 9.86 10.22
N GLY A 40 8.24 11.10 9.77
CA GLY A 40 6.92 11.64 9.45
C GLY A 40 6.98 12.99 8.74
N SER A 41 5.82 13.65 8.61
CA SER A 41 5.72 14.97 7.97
C SER A 41 6.35 16.06 8.85
N SER A 42 7.09 16.99 8.25
CA SER A 42 7.59 18.17 8.95
C SER A 42 6.47 19.04 9.53
N GLU A 43 5.22 18.85 9.08
CA GLU A 43 4.02 19.49 9.64
C GLU A 43 3.73 19.09 11.09
N GLU A 44 4.09 17.86 11.49
CA GLU A 44 3.90 17.40 12.87
C GLU A 44 4.92 18.03 13.83
N LEU A 45 5.95 18.70 13.31
CA LEU A 45 7.01 19.31 14.10
C LEU A 45 6.58 20.67 14.68
N THR A 46 7.28 21.10 15.72
CA THR A 46 7.13 22.48 16.22
C THR A 46 7.51 23.50 15.14
N GLU A 47 6.67 24.52 14.93
CA GLU A 47 6.83 25.53 13.86
C GLU A 47 8.21 26.22 13.83
N ASP A 48 8.83 26.48 15.00
CA ASP A 48 10.08 27.24 15.10
C ASP A 48 11.35 26.37 15.12
N ASP A 49 11.30 25.18 15.73
CA ASP A 49 12.52 24.44 16.11
C ASP A 49 12.65 23.05 15.48
N ALA A 50 11.73 22.65 14.59
CA ALA A 50 11.73 21.32 13.97
C ALA A 50 11.87 20.17 15.00
N GLN A 51 11.25 20.31 16.18
CA GLN A 51 11.34 19.31 17.24
C GLN A 51 10.27 18.23 17.11
N CYS A 52 10.68 17.00 17.38
CA CYS A 52 9.80 15.84 17.42
C CYS A 52 8.74 16.00 18.52
N THR A 53 7.47 15.98 18.13
CA THR A 53 6.30 16.07 19.02
C THR A 53 5.72 14.70 19.39
N ARG A 54 6.39 13.60 19.03
CA ARG A 54 5.91 12.25 19.35
C ARG A 54 5.78 12.06 20.87
N ASP A 55 4.65 11.51 21.29
CA ASP A 55 4.41 11.11 22.68
C ASP A 55 5.34 9.98 23.14
N ILE A 56 5.97 10.19 24.28
CA ILE A 56 6.77 9.22 25.03
C ILE A 56 6.22 9.15 26.46
N GLY A 57 5.11 8.43 26.63
CA GLY A 57 4.37 8.38 27.90
C GLY A 57 3.76 9.74 28.22
N ASP A 58 4.12 10.34 29.36
CA ASP A 58 3.56 11.61 29.83
C ASP A 58 4.30 12.85 29.29
N ARG A 59 5.21 12.68 28.32
CA ARG A 59 6.07 13.74 27.79
C ARG A 59 6.26 13.60 26.29
N LEU A 60 6.56 14.71 25.62
CA LEU A 60 6.96 14.73 24.21
C LEU A 60 8.46 14.39 24.06
N CYS A 61 8.82 13.82 22.91
CA CYS A 61 10.21 13.47 22.57
C CYS A 61 11.15 14.69 22.59
N LEU A 62 10.73 15.80 21.97
CA LEU A 62 11.48 17.04 21.81
C LEU A 62 12.92 16.82 21.30
N GLY A 63 13.12 15.78 20.49
CA GLY A 63 14.39 15.55 19.82
C GLY A 63 14.44 16.31 18.51
N ASP A 64 15.63 16.77 18.12
CA ASP A 64 15.83 17.46 16.85
C ASP A 64 15.47 16.53 15.69
N CYS A 65 14.67 17.06 14.76
CA CYS A 65 14.38 16.41 13.50
C CYS A 65 15.14 17.10 12.37
N ASP A 66 15.62 16.30 11.44
CA ASP A 66 16.23 16.77 10.21
C ASP A 66 15.43 16.28 9.02
N GLU A 67 15.60 16.97 7.89
CA GLU A 67 15.08 16.51 6.61
C GLU A 67 15.64 15.14 6.27
N LEU A 68 14.76 14.21 5.94
CA LEU A 68 15.12 12.86 5.53
C LEU A 68 15.55 12.88 4.05
N GLU A 69 16.79 12.50 3.79
CA GLU A 69 17.31 12.51 2.42
C GLU A 69 16.63 11.46 1.52
N ARG A 70 16.62 11.74 0.21
CA ARG A 70 16.00 10.86 -0.80
C ARG A 70 16.51 9.42 -0.76
N HIS A 71 17.80 9.23 -0.48
CA HIS A 71 18.39 7.90 -0.40
C HIS A 71 17.87 7.13 0.82
N ASP A 72 17.80 7.78 1.98
CA ASP A 72 17.31 7.18 3.21
C ASP A 72 15.82 6.85 3.12
N LEU A 73 15.03 7.75 2.51
CA LEU A 73 13.62 7.50 2.24
C LEU A 73 13.41 6.27 1.35
N LEU A 74 14.17 6.14 0.26
CA LEU A 74 14.08 4.97 -0.62
C LEU A 74 14.46 3.69 0.12
N ASN A 75 15.51 3.73 0.93
CA ASN A 75 15.96 2.58 1.72
C ASN A 75 14.90 2.15 2.75
N ILE A 76 14.26 3.12 3.42
CA ILE A 76 13.14 2.86 4.35
C ILE A 76 11.97 2.20 3.63
N ILE A 77 11.56 2.73 2.46
CA ILE A 77 10.46 2.15 1.68
C ILE A 77 10.79 0.71 1.28
N GLN A 78 12.01 0.45 0.82
CA GLN A 78 12.46 -0.91 0.47
C GLN A 78 12.48 -1.85 1.68
N ALA A 79 12.92 -1.36 2.85
CA ALA A 79 12.92 -2.13 4.08
C ALA A 79 11.49 -2.45 4.57
N MET A 80 10.55 -1.51 4.41
CA MET A 80 9.13 -1.71 4.74
C MET A 80 8.41 -2.62 3.76
N ALA A 81 8.83 -2.62 2.49
CA ALA A 81 8.30 -3.49 1.44
C ALA A 81 8.92 -4.89 1.44
N ALA A 82 10.03 -5.10 2.17
CA ALA A 82 10.65 -6.41 2.28
C ALA A 82 9.66 -7.37 2.96
N PRO A 83 9.40 -8.55 2.37
CA PRO A 83 8.52 -9.55 2.98
C PRO A 83 9.11 -9.94 4.33
N GLN A 84 8.38 -9.62 5.41
CA GLN A 84 8.72 -10.08 6.75
C GLN A 84 8.86 -11.61 6.72
N PRO A 85 9.87 -12.22 7.38
CA PRO A 85 9.91 -13.65 7.56
C PRO A 85 8.63 -14.06 8.29
N HIS A 86 7.72 -14.68 7.55
CA HIS A 86 6.42 -15.10 8.05
C HIS A 86 6.64 -16.10 9.22
N PRO A 87 5.78 -16.12 10.25
CA PRO A 87 5.71 -17.26 11.16
C PRO A 87 5.55 -18.57 10.36
N ASP A 88 6.05 -19.67 10.92
CA ASP A 88 6.16 -20.98 10.27
C ASP A 88 4.98 -21.31 9.34
N PRO A 89 5.23 -21.87 8.14
CA PRO A 89 4.17 -22.25 7.22
C PRO A 89 3.09 -23.09 7.93
N ILE A 90 1.82 -22.72 7.75
CA ILE A 90 0.68 -23.49 8.30
C ILE A 90 0.43 -24.74 7.46
N ALA A 91 0.85 -24.72 6.19
CA ALA A 91 0.78 -25.85 5.27
C ALA A 91 1.90 -25.79 4.23
N TRP A 92 2.11 -26.89 3.53
CA TRP A 92 3.05 -27.04 2.43
C TRP A 92 2.34 -27.57 1.19
N MET A 93 2.57 -26.98 0.04
CA MET A 93 2.01 -27.41 -1.24
C MET A 93 3.06 -28.14 -2.07
N VAL A 94 2.67 -29.27 -2.65
CA VAL A 94 3.48 -30.05 -3.61
C VAL A 94 2.62 -30.29 -4.84
N GLY A 95 2.92 -29.60 -5.94
CA GLY A 95 2.06 -29.59 -7.13
C GLY A 95 0.69 -28.98 -6.81
N THR A 96 -0.36 -29.82 -6.77
CA THR A 96 -1.74 -29.43 -6.41
C THR A 96 -2.20 -30.00 -5.07
N ALA A 97 -1.34 -30.75 -4.36
CA ALA A 97 -1.64 -31.36 -3.07
C ALA A 97 -1.14 -30.48 -1.91
N PHE A 98 -1.81 -30.59 -0.77
CA PHE A 98 -1.49 -29.84 0.46
C PHE A 98 -1.15 -30.80 1.59
N TRP A 99 -0.16 -30.41 2.40
CA TRP A 99 0.34 -31.13 3.56
C TRP A 99 0.35 -30.22 4.78
N TRP A 100 -0.03 -30.76 5.94
CA TRP A 100 0.00 -30.04 7.22
C TRP A 100 1.29 -30.28 8.01
N THR A 101 2.21 -31.08 7.45
CA THR A 101 3.55 -31.30 7.97
C THR A 101 4.58 -31.16 6.85
N LYS A 102 5.75 -30.62 7.19
CA LYS A 102 6.83 -30.40 6.22
C LYS A 102 7.40 -31.71 5.70
N GLU A 103 7.50 -32.69 6.59
CA GLU A 103 8.12 -33.99 6.32
C GLU A 103 7.32 -34.81 5.31
N GLU A 104 5.98 -34.69 5.32
CA GLU A 104 5.11 -35.33 4.31
C GLU A 104 5.24 -34.63 2.96
N ALA A 105 5.30 -33.29 2.95
CA ALA A 105 5.52 -32.54 1.73
C ALA A 105 6.86 -32.85 1.09
N GLU A 106 7.94 -32.95 1.87
CA GLU A 106 9.27 -33.28 1.35
C GLU A 106 9.33 -34.70 0.78
N ARG A 107 8.63 -35.66 1.39
CA ARG A 107 8.56 -37.03 0.88
C ARG A 107 7.84 -37.10 -0.46
N ASP A 108 6.70 -36.42 -0.58
CA ASP A 108 5.91 -36.39 -1.83
C ASP A 108 6.61 -35.56 -2.91
N ALA A 109 7.26 -34.46 -2.54
CA ALA A 109 8.11 -33.68 -3.43
C ALA A 109 9.25 -34.52 -4.00
N ALA A 110 9.93 -35.32 -3.17
CA ALA A 110 10.99 -36.22 -3.62
C ALA A 110 10.47 -37.37 -4.51
N ALA A 111 9.24 -37.84 -4.27
CA ALA A 111 8.63 -38.88 -5.08
C ALA A 111 8.15 -38.36 -6.45
N MET A 112 7.70 -37.11 -6.52
CA MET A 112 7.11 -36.50 -7.72
C MET A 112 8.06 -35.55 -8.46
N ASP A 113 9.24 -35.28 -7.91
CA ASP A 113 10.21 -34.29 -8.40
C ASP A 113 9.58 -32.89 -8.53
N LEU A 114 8.82 -32.48 -7.49
CA LEU A 114 8.09 -31.21 -7.45
C LEU A 114 8.60 -30.32 -6.31
N PRO A 115 8.60 -28.99 -6.46
CA PRO A 115 9.01 -28.08 -5.39
C PRO A 115 8.01 -28.08 -4.24
N VAL A 116 8.52 -27.97 -3.00
CA VAL A 116 7.72 -27.70 -1.80
C VAL A 116 7.54 -26.19 -1.66
N VAL A 117 6.28 -25.73 -1.66
CA VAL A 117 5.94 -24.32 -1.44
C VAL A 117 5.32 -24.16 -0.06
N GLY A 118 5.95 -23.41 0.84
CA GLY A 118 5.40 -23.09 2.15
C GLY A 118 4.25 -22.08 2.02
N LEU A 119 3.11 -22.40 2.62
CA LEU A 119 1.95 -21.51 2.71
C LEU A 119 1.91 -20.92 4.11
N GLY A 120 2.21 -19.62 4.20
CA GLY A 120 2.09 -18.87 5.44
C GLY A 120 0.64 -18.75 5.91
N PRO A 121 0.42 -18.30 7.16
CA PRO A 121 -0.91 -17.88 7.59
C PRO A 121 -1.53 -16.97 6.56
N MET A 122 -2.76 -17.28 6.13
CA MET A 122 -3.52 -16.37 5.28
C MET A 122 -3.82 -15.12 6.12
N THR A 123 -2.95 -14.11 6.05
CA THR A 123 -3.20 -12.76 6.57
C THR A 123 -4.22 -12.10 5.66
N GLY A 124 -5.47 -12.46 5.86
CA GLY A 124 -6.60 -12.00 5.06
C GLY A 124 -7.88 -12.44 5.74
N ALA A 125 -8.42 -11.52 6.55
CA ALA A 125 -9.59 -11.68 7.40
C ALA A 125 -9.34 -12.56 8.64
N ALA A 126 -9.44 -11.93 9.83
CA ALA A 126 -10.08 -12.63 10.94
C ALA A 126 -11.34 -13.30 10.36
N PRO A 127 -11.75 -14.50 10.80
CA PRO A 127 -13.05 -14.99 10.38
C PRO A 127 -14.01 -13.85 10.72
N ALA A 128 -14.56 -13.20 9.68
CA ALA A 128 -15.81 -12.52 9.89
C ALA A 128 -16.64 -13.56 10.65
N GLU A 129 -17.37 -13.15 11.68
CA GLU A 129 -18.55 -13.91 12.03
C GLU A 129 -19.37 -13.96 10.74
N GLN A 130 -19.07 -14.97 9.91
CA GLN A 130 -19.92 -15.40 8.85
C GLN A 130 -21.12 -15.83 9.65
N ASN A 131 -22.12 -14.96 9.69
CA ASN A 131 -23.48 -15.31 9.97
C ASN A 131 -23.90 -16.29 8.88
N GLN A 132 -23.32 -17.49 8.93
CA GLN A 132 -23.87 -18.65 8.27
C GLN A 132 -25.29 -18.70 8.83
N GLY A 133 -26.27 -18.44 7.97
CA GLY A 133 -27.67 -18.48 8.35
C GLY A 133 -28.01 -19.79 9.06
N GLU A 134 -29.22 -19.90 9.62
CA GLU A 134 -29.62 -21.03 10.46
C GLU A 134 -29.08 -22.38 9.93
N PRO A 135 -28.31 -23.14 10.74
CA PRO A 135 -27.66 -24.34 10.27
C PRO A 135 -28.71 -25.37 9.81
N VAL A 136 -28.55 -25.87 8.59
CA VAL A 136 -29.50 -26.83 7.99
C VAL A 136 -29.44 -28.19 8.68
N GLY A 137 -28.34 -28.49 9.39
CA GLY A 137 -28.17 -29.65 10.25
C GLY A 137 -26.93 -29.53 11.16
N GLU A 138 -26.85 -30.40 12.16
CA GLU A 138 -25.79 -30.48 13.16
C GLU A 138 -25.17 -31.88 13.16
N VAL A 139 -23.86 -31.98 13.39
CA VAL A 139 -23.19 -33.27 13.56
C VAL A 139 -23.38 -33.74 15.01
N VAL A 140 -24.15 -34.82 15.20
CA VAL A 140 -24.42 -35.43 16.50
C VAL A 140 -23.64 -36.74 16.67
N ALA A 141 -23.12 -37.00 17.86
CA ALA A 141 -22.42 -38.24 18.16
C ALA A 141 -23.42 -39.37 18.43
N PHE A 142 -23.31 -40.49 17.69
CA PHE A 142 -24.09 -41.69 17.91
C PHE A 142 -23.18 -42.85 18.31
N GLY A 143 -22.77 -42.89 19.57
CA GLY A 143 -21.85 -43.90 20.08
C GLY A 143 -20.38 -43.57 19.83
N LYS A 144 -19.48 -44.47 20.25
CA LYS A 144 -18.03 -44.20 20.29
C LYS A 144 -17.44 -44.25 18.88
N GLY A 145 -17.14 -43.08 18.31
CA GLY A 145 -16.49 -42.93 17.00
C GLY A 145 -17.44 -42.83 15.81
N LEU A 146 -18.75 -42.76 16.03
CA LEU A 146 -19.78 -42.61 15.00
C LEU A 146 -20.44 -41.24 15.14
N HIS A 147 -20.52 -40.52 14.03
CA HIS A 147 -21.15 -39.22 13.94
C HIS A 147 -22.25 -39.28 12.88
N GLU A 148 -23.43 -38.73 13.18
CA GLU A 148 -24.56 -38.61 12.27
C GLU A 148 -24.91 -37.12 12.06
N ILE A 149 -25.55 -36.79 10.94
CA ILE A 149 -26.04 -35.42 10.70
C ILE A 149 -27.52 -35.38 11.12
N ALA A 150 -27.82 -34.69 12.21
CA ALA A 150 -29.17 -34.37 12.62
C ALA A 150 -29.68 -33.15 11.85
N TRP A 151 -30.83 -33.30 11.18
CA TRP A 151 -31.39 -32.23 10.35
C TRP A 151 -32.34 -31.36 11.19
N ALA A 152 -32.19 -30.03 11.12
CA ALA A 152 -33.01 -29.10 11.90
C ALA A 152 -34.53 -29.23 11.61
N ALA A 153 -34.89 -29.64 10.40
CA ALA A 153 -36.28 -29.86 9.96
C ALA A 153 -36.80 -31.31 10.14
N GLY A 154 -36.05 -32.18 10.85
CA GLY A 154 -36.48 -33.53 11.23
C GLY A 154 -36.55 -34.57 10.09
N ARG A 155 -36.19 -34.22 8.85
CA ARG A 155 -36.13 -35.16 7.71
C ARG A 155 -34.83 -35.01 6.93
N MET A 156 -34.22 -36.15 6.59
CA MET A 156 -33.02 -36.21 5.76
C MET A 156 -33.31 -35.70 4.33
N PRO A 157 -32.55 -34.73 3.81
CA PRO A 157 -32.62 -34.30 2.43
C PRO A 157 -32.39 -35.47 1.47
N LYS A 158 -32.96 -35.40 0.26
CA LYS A 158 -32.74 -36.41 -0.77
C LYS A 158 -31.25 -36.46 -1.14
N LEU A 159 -30.74 -37.67 -1.38
CA LEU A 159 -29.39 -37.89 -1.94
C LEU A 159 -29.20 -37.03 -3.20
N GLY A 160 -28.17 -36.18 -3.18
CA GLY A 160 -27.85 -35.23 -4.26
C GLY A 160 -28.39 -33.81 -4.08
N ALA A 161 -29.11 -33.51 -2.99
CA ALA A 161 -29.51 -32.14 -2.66
C ALA A 161 -28.28 -31.29 -2.33
N LYS A 162 -28.11 -30.16 -3.03
CA LYS A 162 -27.06 -29.18 -2.73
C LYS A 162 -27.49 -28.35 -1.53
N LEU A 163 -26.70 -28.40 -0.46
CA LEU A 163 -26.95 -27.69 0.79
C LEU A 163 -26.03 -26.48 0.82
N TYR A 164 -26.59 -25.29 0.66
CA TYR A 164 -25.87 -24.03 0.83
C TYR A 164 -26.55 -23.27 1.96
N THR A 165 -25.75 -22.61 2.81
CA THR A 165 -26.25 -21.53 3.65
C THR A 165 -26.64 -20.39 2.70
N SER A 166 -27.90 -20.33 2.32
CA SER A 166 -28.40 -19.22 1.51
C SER A 166 -28.17 -17.93 2.28
N ALA A 167 -27.33 -17.04 1.74
CA ALA A 167 -27.22 -15.68 2.24
C ALA A 167 -28.61 -15.02 2.22
N ASP A 168 -28.91 -14.20 3.23
CA ASP A 168 -30.20 -13.52 3.33
C ASP A 168 -30.48 -12.73 2.03
N PRO A 169 -31.59 -13.00 1.32
CA PRO A 169 -31.93 -12.27 0.10
C PRO A 169 -32.00 -10.74 0.31
N GLY A 170 -32.39 -10.29 1.50
CA GLY A 170 -32.42 -8.87 1.86
C GLY A 170 -31.04 -8.22 1.90
N GLU A 171 -30.07 -8.91 2.52
CA GLU A 171 -28.68 -8.50 2.55
C GLU A 171 -28.05 -8.46 1.14
N VAL A 172 -28.31 -9.47 0.32
CA VAL A 172 -27.82 -9.53 -1.07
C VAL A 172 -28.36 -8.35 -1.89
N ASP A 173 -29.64 -8.03 -1.76
CA ASP A 173 -30.24 -6.92 -2.49
C ASP A 173 -29.77 -5.55 -1.97
N ARG A 174 -29.49 -5.43 -0.67
CA ARG A 174 -28.85 -4.23 -0.09
C ARG A 174 -27.45 -4.03 -0.67
N LEU A 175 -26.61 -5.05 -0.62
CA LEU A 175 -25.22 -4.97 -1.12
C LEU A 175 -25.18 -4.67 -2.62
N ARG A 176 -26.11 -5.23 -3.41
CA ARG A 176 -26.23 -4.90 -4.84
C ARG A 176 -26.58 -3.43 -5.07
N LYS A 177 -27.45 -2.84 -4.25
CA LYS A 177 -27.78 -1.41 -4.33
C LYS A 177 -26.59 -0.54 -3.95
N GLU A 178 -25.84 -0.93 -2.92
CA GLU A 178 -24.64 -0.23 -2.46
C GLU A 178 -23.51 -0.27 -3.50
N ILE A 179 -23.22 -1.45 -4.05
CA ILE A 179 -22.26 -1.61 -5.16
C ILE A 179 -22.67 -0.77 -6.37
N LYS A 180 -23.97 -0.73 -6.69
CA LYS A 180 -24.48 0.12 -7.77
C LYS A 180 -24.25 1.60 -7.46
N HIS A 181 -24.59 2.06 -6.26
CA HIS A 181 -24.40 3.45 -5.84
C HIS A 181 -22.92 3.86 -5.87
N LEU A 182 -22.03 3.02 -5.36
CA LEU A 182 -20.59 3.26 -5.43
C LEU A 182 -20.14 3.36 -6.87
N ARG A 183 -20.48 2.38 -7.72
CA ARG A 183 -20.10 2.42 -9.14
C ARG A 183 -20.61 3.69 -9.83
N ASP A 184 -21.87 4.06 -9.60
CA ASP A 184 -22.47 5.24 -10.23
C ASP A 184 -21.76 6.53 -9.75
N GLY A 185 -21.43 6.65 -8.46
CA GLY A 185 -20.68 7.79 -7.92
C GLY A 185 -19.23 7.88 -8.40
N TRP A 186 -18.56 6.74 -8.60
CA TRP A 186 -17.21 6.73 -9.16
C TRP A 186 -17.20 7.22 -10.62
N TYR A 187 -18.21 6.86 -11.43
CA TYR A 187 -18.29 7.33 -12.82
C TYR A 187 -18.65 8.82 -12.95
N GLU A 188 -19.44 9.38 -12.02
CA GLU A 188 -19.70 10.83 -12.00
C GLU A 188 -18.40 11.61 -11.73
N ASP A 189 -17.64 11.21 -10.71
CA ASP A 189 -16.39 11.86 -10.31
C ASP A 189 -15.27 11.67 -11.35
N GLU A 190 -15.16 10.49 -11.98
CA GLU A 190 -14.22 10.24 -13.07
C GLU A 190 -14.58 11.03 -14.34
N SER A 191 -15.87 11.25 -14.60
CA SER A 191 -16.32 12.03 -15.75
C SER A 191 -16.05 13.53 -15.58
N ASP A 192 -16.22 14.05 -14.35
CA ASP A 192 -15.89 15.44 -14.02
C ASP A 192 -14.38 15.64 -13.99
N ASN A 193 -13.62 14.69 -13.44
CA ASN A 193 -12.16 14.73 -13.47
C ASN A 193 -11.62 14.62 -14.92
N SER A 194 -12.16 13.70 -15.72
CA SER A 194 -11.75 13.53 -17.13
C SER A 194 -12.18 14.69 -18.04
N ARG A 195 -13.20 15.46 -17.67
CA ARG A 195 -13.67 16.62 -18.44
C ARG A 195 -12.96 17.90 -18.03
N HIS A 196 -12.68 18.08 -16.74
CA HIS A 196 -12.07 19.29 -16.22
C HIS A 196 -10.54 19.28 -16.33
N TRP A 197 -9.91 18.12 -16.19
CA TRP A 197 -8.46 17.98 -16.27
C TRP A 197 -7.85 18.39 -17.64
N PRO A 198 -8.46 18.06 -18.80
CA PRO A 198 -7.95 18.53 -20.08
C PRO A 198 -8.06 20.04 -20.28
N GLU A 199 -9.13 20.68 -19.77
CA GLU A 199 -9.33 22.13 -19.88
C GLU A 199 -8.31 22.88 -19.02
N GLN A 200 -8.14 22.50 -17.75
CA GLN A 200 -7.12 23.08 -16.87
C GLN A 200 -5.70 22.86 -17.40
N LEU A 201 -5.42 21.67 -17.94
CA LEU A 201 -4.12 21.37 -18.54
C LEU A 201 -3.86 22.24 -19.78
N GLN A 202 -4.89 22.50 -20.59
CA GLN A 202 -4.79 23.34 -21.78
C GLN A 202 -4.61 24.81 -21.40
N GLU A 203 -5.32 25.29 -20.38
CA GLU A 203 -5.16 26.63 -19.82
C GLU A 203 -3.75 26.85 -19.27
N ALA A 204 -3.28 25.94 -18.40
CA ALA A 204 -1.93 26.00 -17.85
C ALA A 204 -0.84 25.95 -18.93
N LYS A 205 -1.05 25.20 -20.02
CA LYS A 205 -0.15 25.20 -21.19
C LYS A 205 -0.16 26.53 -21.93
N SER A 206 -1.32 27.17 -22.06
CA SER A 206 -1.44 28.49 -22.67
C SER A 206 -0.70 29.55 -21.84
N GLU A 207 -0.92 29.56 -20.52
CA GLU A 207 -0.23 30.48 -19.62
C GLU A 207 1.29 30.30 -19.65
N LEU A 208 1.77 29.05 -19.73
CA LEU A 208 3.19 28.76 -19.87
C LEU A 208 3.76 29.30 -21.20
N ALA A 209 3.02 29.16 -22.29
CA ALA A 209 3.42 29.68 -23.60
C ALA A 209 3.48 31.22 -23.62
N ASP A 210 2.49 31.89 -23.00
CA ASP A 210 2.47 33.35 -22.87
C ASP A 210 3.64 33.86 -22.02
N ARG A 211 3.94 33.17 -20.90
CA ARG A 211 5.10 33.47 -20.07
C ARG A 211 6.41 33.32 -20.85
N ASP A 212 6.57 32.23 -21.58
CA ASP A 212 7.79 31.97 -22.34
C ASP A 212 7.97 32.98 -23.49
N ALA A 213 6.88 33.44 -24.12
CA ALA A 213 6.92 34.52 -25.11
C ALA A 213 7.39 35.85 -24.50
N LEU A 214 6.92 36.20 -23.29
CA LEU A 214 7.37 37.40 -22.57
C LEU A 214 8.85 37.31 -22.17
N LEU A 215 9.29 36.13 -21.72
CA LEU A 215 10.70 35.88 -21.40
C LEU A 215 11.57 35.99 -22.65
N GLN A 216 11.09 35.50 -23.80
CA GLN A 216 11.79 35.64 -25.08
C GLN A 216 11.91 37.10 -25.52
N ASP A 217 10.85 37.90 -25.41
CA ASP A 217 10.88 39.34 -25.71
C ASP A 217 11.88 40.10 -24.82
N LEU A 218 11.96 39.73 -23.53
CA LEU A 218 12.93 40.32 -22.61
C LEU A 218 14.41 40.08 -22.99
N LEU A 219 14.72 39.03 -23.76
CA LEU A 219 16.08 38.75 -24.22
C LEU A 219 16.58 39.73 -25.30
N ASP A 220 15.66 40.44 -25.96
CA ASP A 220 15.96 41.45 -26.97
C ASP A 220 16.30 42.82 -26.35
N TYR A 221 16.04 43.02 -25.06
CA TYR A 221 16.41 44.23 -24.32
C TYR A 221 17.84 44.14 -23.75
N ASP A 222 18.42 45.29 -23.46
CA ASP A 222 19.70 45.39 -22.76
C ASP A 222 19.53 45.03 -21.27
N ILE A 223 19.65 43.73 -21.00
CA ILE A 223 19.56 43.15 -19.65
C ILE A 223 20.92 42.63 -19.20
N SER A 224 21.13 42.58 -17.87
CA SER A 224 22.37 42.04 -17.31
C SER A 224 22.63 40.60 -17.77
N THR A 225 23.90 40.23 -17.92
CA THR A 225 24.32 38.86 -18.28
C THR A 225 23.78 37.78 -17.32
N ASN A 226 23.64 38.10 -16.03
CA ASN A 226 23.03 37.17 -15.07
C ASN A 226 21.52 37.00 -15.31
N ALA A 227 20.80 38.09 -15.58
CA ALA A 227 19.39 38.02 -15.93
C ALA A 227 19.16 37.22 -17.21
N ARG A 228 19.96 37.47 -18.25
CA ARG A 228 19.92 36.72 -19.51
C ARG A 228 20.11 35.21 -19.31
N ARG A 229 21.15 34.81 -18.57
CA ARG A 229 21.41 33.39 -18.27
C ARG A 229 20.22 32.73 -17.55
N ARG A 230 19.62 33.41 -16.57
CA ARG A 230 18.47 32.87 -15.82
C ARG A 230 17.22 32.70 -16.70
N ILE A 231 17.01 33.63 -17.65
CA ILE A 231 15.91 33.54 -18.61
C ILE A 231 16.13 32.39 -19.58
N GLU A 232 17.34 32.25 -20.14
CA GLU A 232 17.72 31.15 -21.03
C GLU A 232 17.59 29.78 -20.33
N GLU A 233 18.00 29.68 -19.06
CA GLU A 233 17.81 28.48 -18.24
C GLU A 233 16.32 28.15 -18.04
N ALA A 234 15.49 29.14 -17.72
CA ALA A 234 14.05 28.96 -17.53
C ALA A 234 13.34 28.52 -18.81
N LEU A 235 13.72 29.08 -19.97
CA LEU A 235 13.21 28.68 -21.27
C LEU A 235 13.65 27.26 -21.65
N SER A 236 14.89 26.85 -21.32
CA SER A 236 15.38 25.49 -21.59
C SER A 236 14.70 24.41 -20.72
N ALA A 237 14.25 24.80 -19.52
CA ALA A 237 13.55 23.91 -18.59
C ALA A 237 12.05 23.80 -18.90
N SER A 238 11.53 24.65 -19.78
CA SER A 238 10.15 24.63 -20.21
C SER A 238 9.93 23.49 -21.23
N PRO A 239 8.95 22.60 -21.04
CA PRO A 239 8.63 21.56 -22.00
C PRO A 239 8.02 22.22 -23.25
N VAL A 240 8.86 22.53 -24.24
CA VAL A 240 8.41 23.07 -25.53
C VAL A 240 7.36 22.13 -26.14
N PRO A 241 6.10 22.55 -26.35
CA PRO A 241 5.23 21.82 -27.24
C PRO A 241 5.75 22.07 -28.67
N GLU A 242 6.37 21.06 -29.29
CA GLU A 242 6.61 21.09 -30.73
C GLU A 242 5.26 21.26 -31.44
N VAL A 243 4.99 22.48 -31.91
CA VAL A 243 3.93 22.73 -32.88
C VAL A 243 4.41 22.12 -34.19
N LYS A 244 4.02 20.87 -34.43
CA LYS A 244 4.18 20.26 -35.77
C LYS A 244 3.26 21.01 -36.74
N SER A 245 3.90 21.73 -37.65
CA SER A 245 3.29 22.36 -38.85
C SER A 245 2.67 21.33 -39.79
#